data_AF-A0A952V295-F1
#
_entry.id   AF-A0A952V295-F1
#
_cell.length_a   1.000
_cell.length_b   1.000
_cell.length_c   1.000
_cell.angle_alpha   90.00
_cell.angle_beta   90.00
_cell.angle_gamma   90.00
#
_symmetry.space_group_name_H-M   'P 1'
#
loop_
_entity.id
_entity.type
_entity.pdbx_description
1 polymer ?
#
loop_
_entity_poly.entity_id
_entity_poly.type
_entity_poly.pdbx_seq_one_letter_code
_entity_poly.pdbx_strand_id
1 'polypeptide(L)'
;MSILENLTTELSKLDDEYAAGFAGQSRLTRDVALLDSIMKRMRDVLSRIDQIPSAAMPADLIRLRDAAQKNLDLYAQERNAIVRAQEVGPTFEEFSHEATSANLVFNRYARHFAGKDRTTRDVALLGELVDDLKGIEKRMTQLLEEGTVNEFQRDREIVVSNLTQYQKEIELIENAQKSGTPEERASVLATLANAQFAVYQAHFAGEPRVSRRPALLMRIIGSLKKIRERMVAFKEGGLELEFNTKNIAVIDGRLEVYEKELGEIRKVRQSSQMADIMGELGGAANKLFDTYRENFADKARAQVDVELLGNICDKLGEIRRQMSDMSRAEDNEMNAKNLDVVTEQLVMFESEYEAVVAAKAQNANGQWAKAPQ
;
A
#
# COMPACT_ATOMS: atom_id res chain seq x y z
N MET A 1 14.35 1.31 37.01
CA MET A 1 13.73 0.90 35.74
C MET A 1 12.28 0.58 36.00
N SER A 2 11.38 1.27 35.32
CA SER A 2 9.93 1.05 35.39
C SER A 2 9.57 -0.31 34.77
N ILE A 3 8.45 -0.91 35.20
CA ILE A 3 7.91 -2.14 34.59
C ILE A 3 7.68 -1.93 33.09
N LEU A 4 7.24 -0.75 32.68
CA LEU A 4 7.04 -0.37 31.29
C LEU A 4 8.37 -0.41 30.50
N GLU A 5 9.42 0.24 31.01
CA GLU A 5 10.75 0.28 30.38
C GLU A 5 11.34 -1.12 30.18
N ASN A 6 11.15 -2.00 31.17
CA ASN A 6 11.62 -3.38 31.07
C ASN A 6 10.88 -4.17 29.99
N LEU A 7 9.54 -4.06 29.92
CA LEU A 7 8.72 -4.76 28.92
C LEU A 7 8.98 -4.23 27.50
N THR A 8 9.12 -2.92 27.34
CA THR A 8 9.49 -2.30 26.06
C THR A 8 10.86 -2.77 25.58
N THR A 9 11.85 -2.82 26.48
CA THR A 9 13.20 -3.32 26.14
C THR A 9 13.17 -4.80 25.76
N GLU A 10 12.36 -5.61 26.45
CA GLU A 10 12.21 -7.04 26.17
C GLU A 10 11.57 -7.29 24.80
N LEU A 11 10.53 -6.51 24.45
CA LEU A 11 9.88 -6.59 23.13
C LEU A 11 10.80 -6.09 22.01
N SER A 12 11.54 -4.99 22.21
CA SER A 12 12.51 -4.51 21.23
C SER A 12 13.58 -5.56 20.94
N LYS A 13 14.08 -6.26 21.96
CA LYS A 13 15.05 -7.35 21.77
C LYS A 13 14.48 -8.52 20.98
N LEU A 14 13.21 -8.86 21.21
CA LEU A 14 12.54 -9.90 20.43
C LEU A 14 12.40 -9.51 18.96
N ASP A 15 12.11 -8.24 18.70
CA ASP A 15 12.02 -7.71 17.34
C ASP A 15 13.39 -7.68 16.65
N ASP A 16 14.45 -7.28 17.37
CA ASP A 16 15.83 -7.33 16.88
C ASP A 16 16.30 -8.76 16.58
N GLU A 17 15.94 -9.72 17.45
CA GLU A 17 16.26 -11.14 17.29
C GLU A 17 15.49 -11.75 16.12
N TYR A 18 14.23 -11.35 15.93
CA TYR A 18 13.44 -11.69 14.75
C TYR A 18 14.07 -11.10 13.48
N ALA A 19 14.41 -9.81 13.47
CA ALA A 19 15.05 -9.16 12.33
C ALA A 19 16.38 -9.83 11.97
N ALA A 20 17.23 -10.15 12.95
CA ALA A 20 18.51 -10.81 12.71
C ALA A 20 18.36 -12.26 12.20
N GLY A 21 17.38 -12.99 12.74
CA GLY A 21 17.18 -14.41 12.44
C GLY A 21 16.35 -14.68 11.18
N PHE A 22 15.48 -13.76 10.77
CA PHE A 22 14.46 -14.02 9.76
C PHE A 22 14.49 -12.99 8.63
N ALA A 23 14.84 -11.72 8.87
CA ALA A 23 14.79 -10.72 7.80
C ALA A 23 15.79 -11.06 6.67
N GLY A 24 15.27 -11.14 5.44
CA GLY A 24 16.09 -11.38 4.26
C GLY A 24 16.64 -12.80 4.12
N GLN A 25 16.18 -13.77 4.92
CA GLN A 25 16.48 -15.19 4.73
C GLN A 25 15.34 -15.90 4.00
N SER A 26 15.63 -16.95 3.23
CA SER A 26 14.60 -17.81 2.63
C SER A 26 13.87 -18.59 3.72
N ARG A 27 12.54 -18.69 3.62
CA ARG A 27 11.70 -19.51 4.51
C ARG A 27 12.07 -20.99 4.44
N LEU A 28 12.66 -21.47 3.35
CA LEU A 28 13.23 -22.82 3.26
C LEU A 28 14.32 -23.08 4.31
N THR A 29 15.07 -22.05 4.68
CA THR A 29 16.25 -22.16 5.56
C THR A 29 16.04 -21.56 6.95
N ARG A 30 14.93 -20.85 7.19
CA ARG A 30 14.61 -20.21 8.48
C ARG A 30 14.41 -21.25 9.59
N ASP A 31 14.93 -20.96 10.77
CA ASP A 31 14.79 -21.83 11.94
C ASP A 31 13.42 -21.65 12.60
N VAL A 32 12.51 -22.59 12.35
CA VAL A 32 11.17 -22.60 12.97
C VAL A 32 11.25 -22.67 14.49
N ALA A 33 12.24 -23.37 15.05
CA ALA A 33 12.38 -23.51 16.50
C ALA A 33 12.79 -22.18 17.16
N LEU A 34 13.62 -21.38 16.49
CA LEU A 34 13.93 -20.02 16.94
C LEU A 34 12.66 -19.15 16.93
N LEU A 35 11.84 -19.23 15.88
CA LEU A 35 10.60 -18.45 15.81
C LEU A 35 9.61 -18.87 16.90
N ASP A 36 9.49 -20.17 17.16
CA ASP A 36 8.70 -20.72 18.26
C ASP A 36 9.17 -20.19 19.63
N SER A 37 10.48 -20.05 19.82
CA SER A 37 11.07 -19.46 21.03
C SER A 37 10.73 -17.98 21.18
N ILE A 38 10.88 -17.18 20.11
CA ILE A 38 10.51 -15.76 20.09
C ILE A 38 9.03 -15.58 20.41
N MET A 39 8.16 -16.33 19.72
CA MET A 39 6.71 -16.30 19.95
C MET A 39 6.33 -16.70 21.37
N LYS A 40 6.99 -17.72 21.94
CA LYS A 40 6.76 -18.12 23.34
C LYS A 40 7.11 -16.98 24.29
N ARG A 41 8.28 -16.36 24.15
CA ARG A 41 8.70 -15.23 24.98
C ARG A 41 7.78 -14.02 24.83
N MET A 42 7.29 -13.74 23.61
CA MET A 42 6.32 -12.68 23.37
C MET A 42 4.97 -12.96 24.06
N ARG A 43 4.49 -14.21 24.05
CA ARG A 43 3.31 -14.62 24.83
C ARG A 43 3.52 -14.46 26.33
N ASP A 44 4.72 -14.76 26.83
CA ASP A 44 5.06 -14.58 28.24
C ASP A 44 5.03 -13.10 28.64
N VAL A 45 5.55 -12.21 27.78
CA VAL A 45 5.44 -10.74 27.96
C VAL A 45 3.98 -10.30 27.96
N LEU A 46 3.19 -10.74 26.99
CA LEU A 46 1.75 -10.44 26.92
C LEU A 46 1.00 -10.93 28.16
N SER A 47 1.30 -12.14 28.64
CA SER A 47 0.69 -12.69 29.86
C SER A 47 1.01 -11.82 31.09
N ARG A 48 2.24 -11.31 31.22
CA ARG A 48 2.62 -10.39 32.30
C ARG A 48 1.88 -9.06 32.21
N ILE A 49 1.62 -8.56 31.00
CA ILE A 49 0.80 -7.37 30.80
C ILE A 49 -0.66 -7.66 31.17
N ASP A 50 -1.19 -8.83 30.79
CA ASP A 50 -2.57 -9.25 31.05
C ASP A 50 -2.88 -9.50 32.54
N GLN A 51 -1.87 -9.78 33.34
CA GLN A 51 -2.00 -9.89 34.80
C GLN A 51 -2.27 -8.54 35.48
N ILE A 52 -2.03 -7.42 34.79
CA ILE A 52 -2.32 -6.09 35.32
C ILE A 52 -3.81 -5.83 35.12
N PRO A 53 -4.58 -5.55 36.20
CA PRO A 53 -6.01 -5.29 36.09
C PRO A 53 -6.28 -4.17 35.09
N SER A 54 -7.29 -4.33 34.24
CA SER A 54 -7.63 -3.35 33.18
C SER A 54 -7.86 -1.93 33.73
N ALA A 55 -8.42 -1.82 34.94
CA ALA A 55 -8.62 -0.54 35.65
C ALA A 55 -7.33 0.13 36.11
N ALA A 56 -6.24 -0.62 36.25
CA ALA A 56 -4.92 -0.16 36.66
C ALA A 56 -3.91 -0.11 35.50
N MET A 57 -4.36 -0.42 34.27
CA MET A 57 -3.50 -0.49 33.10
C MET A 57 -3.31 0.92 32.51
N PRO A 58 -2.11 1.50 32.57
CA PRO A 58 -1.86 2.80 31.95
C PRO A 58 -1.96 2.68 30.43
N ALA A 59 -2.34 3.76 29.76
CA ALA A 59 -2.60 3.77 28.32
C ALA A 59 -1.41 3.27 27.48
N ASP A 60 -0.18 3.58 27.90
CA ASP A 60 1.03 3.14 27.20
C ASP A 60 1.25 1.63 27.30
N LEU A 61 0.81 1.00 28.39
CA LEU A 61 0.89 -0.46 28.54
C LEU A 61 -0.17 -1.17 27.69
N ILE A 62 -1.37 -0.59 27.53
CA ILE A 62 -2.40 -1.09 26.62
C ILE A 62 -1.88 -1.06 25.18
N ARG A 63 -1.23 0.03 24.77
CA ARG A 63 -0.65 0.16 23.42
C ARG A 63 0.48 -0.85 23.21
N LEU A 64 1.38 -0.99 24.19
CA LEU A 64 2.46 -1.96 24.14
C LEU A 64 1.92 -3.39 24.00
N ARG A 65 0.84 -3.72 24.73
CA ARG A 65 0.13 -5.00 24.62
C ARG A 65 -0.43 -5.22 23.21
N ASP A 66 -1.14 -4.24 22.66
CA ASP A 66 -1.77 -4.37 21.34
C ASP A 66 -0.72 -4.50 20.22
N ALA A 67 0.38 -3.76 20.33
CA ALA A 67 1.51 -3.88 19.40
C ALA A 67 2.17 -5.26 19.51
N ALA A 68 2.45 -5.74 20.71
CA ALA A 68 3.00 -7.07 20.94
C ALA A 68 2.06 -8.19 20.46
N GLN A 69 0.74 -8.03 20.62
CA GLN A 69 -0.24 -9.00 20.12
C GLN A 69 -0.23 -9.07 18.59
N LYS A 70 -0.16 -7.92 17.91
CA LYS A 70 -0.03 -7.89 16.45
C LYS A 70 1.26 -8.53 15.96
N ASN A 71 2.39 -8.24 16.61
CA ASN A 71 3.66 -8.86 16.24
C ASN A 71 3.60 -10.38 16.44
N LEU A 72 2.96 -10.84 17.52
CA LEU A 72 2.73 -12.27 17.74
C LEU A 72 1.88 -12.89 16.63
N ASP A 73 0.83 -12.21 16.18
CA ASP A 73 -0.02 -12.66 15.08
C ASP A 73 0.77 -12.72 13.76
N LEU A 74 1.61 -11.72 13.47
CA LEU A 74 2.53 -11.72 12.33
C LEU A 74 3.51 -12.89 12.39
N TYR A 75 4.14 -13.11 13.54
CA TYR A 75 5.08 -14.22 13.72
C TYR A 75 4.38 -15.58 13.61
N ALA A 76 3.13 -15.70 14.05
CA ALA A 76 2.34 -16.93 13.89
C ALA A 76 2.02 -17.23 12.41
N GLN A 77 1.65 -16.20 11.65
CA GLN A 77 1.44 -16.32 10.21
C GLN A 77 2.74 -16.71 9.50
N GLU A 78 3.84 -16.05 9.86
CA GLU A 78 5.16 -16.33 9.31
C GLU A 78 5.63 -17.75 9.63
N ARG A 79 5.43 -18.23 10.86
CA ARG A 79 5.73 -19.63 11.24
C ARG A 79 5.02 -20.63 10.36
N ASN A 80 3.72 -20.43 10.12
CA ASN A 80 2.95 -21.31 9.24
C ASN A 80 3.45 -21.25 7.79
N ALA A 81 3.84 -20.06 7.33
CA ALA A 81 4.44 -19.88 6.02
C ALA A 81 5.80 -20.59 5.90
N ILE A 82 6.64 -20.54 6.94
CA ILE A 82 7.94 -21.23 6.97
C ILE A 82 7.76 -22.74 6.95
N VAL A 83 6.90 -23.29 7.82
CA VAL A 83 6.62 -24.74 7.85
C VAL A 83 6.13 -25.22 6.48
N ARG A 84 5.18 -24.49 5.88
CA ARG A 84 4.65 -24.84 4.56
C ARG A 84 5.69 -24.68 3.45
N ALA A 85 6.53 -23.64 3.50
CA ALA A 85 7.63 -23.48 2.56
C ALA A 85 8.60 -24.66 2.64
N GLN A 86 8.95 -25.11 3.85
CA GLN A 86 9.82 -26.26 4.07
C GLN A 86 9.17 -27.58 3.64
N GLU A 87 7.85 -27.72 3.75
CA GLU A 87 7.09 -28.91 3.31
C GLU A 87 6.92 -28.98 1.78
N VAL A 88 6.61 -27.86 1.14
CA VAL A 88 6.23 -27.78 -0.28
C VAL A 88 7.44 -27.44 -1.18
N GLY A 89 8.45 -26.76 -0.64
CA GLY A 89 9.65 -26.36 -1.37
C GLY A 89 9.56 -24.97 -2.03
N PRO A 90 10.53 -24.62 -2.90
CA PRO A 90 10.70 -23.27 -3.45
C PRO A 90 9.46 -22.68 -4.14
N THR A 91 8.67 -23.51 -4.82
CA THR A 91 7.43 -23.10 -5.50
C THR A 91 6.41 -22.46 -4.53
N PHE A 92 6.43 -22.83 -3.24
CA PHE A 92 5.56 -22.20 -2.24
C PHE A 92 5.98 -20.76 -1.92
N GLU A 93 7.28 -20.46 -1.86
CA GLU A 93 7.75 -19.10 -1.60
C GLU A 93 7.37 -18.16 -2.75
N GLU A 94 7.61 -18.61 -3.98
CA GLU A 94 7.26 -17.85 -5.19
C GLU A 94 5.75 -17.63 -5.28
N PHE A 95 4.94 -18.66 -4.99
CA PHE A 95 3.49 -18.52 -4.97
C PHE A 95 3.01 -17.60 -3.85
N SER A 96 3.59 -17.69 -2.65
CA SER A 96 3.28 -16.82 -1.52
C SER A 96 3.60 -15.36 -1.82
N HIS A 97 4.68 -15.08 -2.55
CA HIS A 97 5.02 -13.74 -3.02
C HIS A 97 3.95 -13.20 -3.98
N GLU A 98 3.47 -14.02 -4.91
CA GLU A 98 2.39 -13.62 -5.82
C GLU A 98 1.05 -13.41 -5.10
N ALA A 99 0.70 -14.27 -4.13
CA ALA A 99 -0.50 -14.11 -3.32
C ALA A 99 -0.45 -12.83 -2.48
N THR A 100 0.70 -12.52 -1.87
CA THR A 100 0.94 -11.26 -1.17
C THR A 100 0.79 -10.06 -2.12
N SER A 101 1.36 -10.17 -3.33
CA SER A 101 1.24 -9.14 -4.36
C SER A 101 -0.22 -8.89 -4.76
N ALA A 102 -1.04 -9.94 -4.88
CA ALA A 102 -2.48 -9.81 -5.17
C ALA A 102 -3.22 -9.09 -4.03
N ASN A 103 -2.97 -9.49 -2.78
CA ASN A 103 -3.60 -8.85 -1.61
C ASN A 103 -3.29 -7.36 -1.53
N LEU A 104 -2.05 -6.96 -1.83
CA LEU A 104 -1.69 -5.54 -1.89
C LEU A 104 -2.45 -4.78 -2.98
N VAL A 105 -2.73 -5.41 -4.12
CA VAL A 105 -3.59 -4.83 -5.17
C VAL A 105 -5.04 -4.70 -4.69
N PHE A 106 -5.56 -5.72 -3.99
CA PHE A 106 -6.91 -5.68 -3.41
C PHE A 106 -7.05 -4.57 -2.36
N ASN A 107 -6.07 -4.42 -1.48
CA ASN A 107 -6.04 -3.35 -0.47
C ASN A 107 -6.03 -1.98 -1.13
N ARG A 108 -5.22 -1.80 -2.19
CA ARG A 108 -5.21 -0.55 -2.96
C ARG A 108 -6.55 -0.28 -3.64
N TYR A 109 -7.20 -1.30 -4.19
CA TYR A 109 -8.57 -1.17 -4.71
C TYR A 109 -9.55 -0.73 -3.62
N ALA A 110 -9.51 -1.37 -2.45
CA ALA A 110 -10.39 -1.04 -1.33
C ALA A 110 -10.22 0.43 -0.90
N ARG A 111 -8.99 0.92 -0.76
CA ARG A 111 -8.72 2.33 -0.39
C ARG A 111 -9.22 3.34 -1.43
N HIS A 112 -9.08 3.01 -2.72
CA HIS A 112 -9.30 3.98 -3.79
C HIS A 112 -10.69 3.92 -4.41
N PHE A 113 -11.41 2.80 -4.32
CA PHE A 113 -12.66 2.57 -5.03
C PHE A 113 -13.83 2.19 -4.12
N ALA A 114 -13.61 1.43 -3.05
CA ALA A 114 -14.71 0.97 -2.19
C ALA A 114 -15.42 2.16 -1.52
N GLY A 115 -16.76 2.16 -1.58
CA GLY A 115 -17.59 3.21 -1.00
C GLY A 115 -17.54 4.59 -1.68
N LYS A 116 -16.68 4.80 -2.70
CA LYS A 116 -16.58 6.09 -3.40
C LYS A 116 -17.58 6.20 -4.54
N ASP A 117 -18.02 7.42 -4.86
CA ASP A 117 -18.90 7.65 -6.00
C ASP A 117 -18.19 7.32 -7.33
N ARG A 118 -18.83 6.51 -8.19
CA ARG A 118 -18.25 6.08 -9.48
C ARG A 118 -17.83 7.24 -10.37
N THR A 119 -18.55 8.36 -10.38
CA THR A 119 -18.20 9.54 -11.19
C THR A 119 -16.83 10.11 -10.82
N THR A 120 -16.39 9.93 -9.59
CA THR A 120 -15.13 10.50 -9.07
C THR A 120 -13.96 9.52 -9.02
N ARG A 121 -14.16 8.27 -9.44
CA ARG A 121 -13.12 7.22 -9.39
C ARG A 121 -12.10 7.38 -10.52
N ASP A 122 -10.83 7.07 -10.21
CA ASP A 122 -9.71 7.15 -11.15
C ASP A 122 -9.65 5.90 -12.03
N VAL A 123 -10.14 6.00 -13.27
CA VAL A 123 -10.12 4.91 -14.26
C VAL A 123 -8.69 4.50 -14.62
N ALA A 124 -7.74 5.42 -14.66
CA ALA A 124 -6.36 5.12 -15.03
C ALA A 124 -5.66 4.30 -13.93
N LEU A 125 -5.94 4.61 -12.66
CA LEU A 125 -5.49 3.77 -11.54
C LEU A 125 -6.11 2.37 -11.62
N LEU A 126 -7.41 2.26 -11.89
CA LEU A 126 -8.06 0.94 -12.00
C LEU A 126 -7.45 0.10 -13.13
N GLY A 127 -7.10 0.74 -14.25
CA GLY A 127 -6.36 0.10 -15.34
C GLY A 127 -5.01 -0.45 -14.90
N GLU A 128 -4.23 0.29 -14.09
CA GLU A 128 -2.98 -0.23 -13.53
C GLU A 128 -3.21 -1.45 -12.62
N LEU A 129 -4.23 -1.41 -11.75
CA LEU A 129 -4.56 -2.55 -10.88
C LEU A 129 -4.96 -3.79 -11.69
N VAL A 130 -5.71 -3.60 -12.77
CA VAL A 130 -6.06 -4.68 -13.72
C VAL A 130 -4.82 -5.29 -14.35
N ASP A 131 -3.87 -4.47 -14.80
CA ASP A 131 -2.65 -4.96 -15.43
C ASP A 131 -1.72 -5.66 -14.42
N ASP A 132 -1.70 -5.22 -13.17
CA ASP A 132 -1.02 -5.94 -12.08
C ASP A 132 -1.60 -7.33 -11.86
N LEU A 133 -2.93 -7.41 -11.71
CA LEU A 133 -3.60 -8.68 -11.48
C LEU A 133 -3.43 -9.64 -12.65
N LYS A 134 -3.42 -9.16 -13.90
CA LYS A 134 -3.07 -9.99 -15.07
C LYS A 134 -1.66 -10.55 -14.95
N GLY A 135 -0.70 -9.71 -14.55
CA GLY A 135 0.69 -10.13 -14.37
C GLY A 135 0.83 -11.19 -13.27
N ILE A 136 0.14 -10.98 -12.15
CA ILE A 136 0.13 -11.91 -11.01
C ILE A 136 -0.56 -13.22 -11.39
N GLU A 137 -1.74 -13.17 -12.02
CA GLU A 137 -2.48 -14.35 -12.47
C GLU A 137 -1.65 -15.20 -13.44
N LYS A 138 -0.94 -14.55 -14.37
CA LYS A 138 -0.04 -15.24 -15.29
C LYS A 138 1.06 -16.00 -14.54
N ARG A 139 1.71 -15.38 -13.55
CA ARG A 139 2.79 -16.01 -12.76
C ARG A 139 2.25 -17.12 -11.85
N MET A 140 1.11 -16.90 -11.21
CA MET A 140 0.42 -17.95 -10.43
C MET A 140 0.07 -19.16 -11.31
N THR A 141 -0.37 -18.94 -12.54
CA THR A 141 -0.66 -20.02 -13.50
C THR A 141 0.60 -20.83 -13.82
N GLN A 142 1.71 -20.14 -14.10
CA GLN A 142 2.99 -20.80 -14.38
C GLN A 142 3.45 -21.66 -13.19
N LEU A 143 3.37 -21.13 -11.97
CA LEU A 143 3.74 -21.87 -10.75
C LEU A 143 2.85 -23.09 -10.51
N LEU A 144 1.56 -23.02 -10.85
CA LEU A 144 0.62 -24.14 -10.76
C LEU A 144 0.89 -25.25 -11.78
N GLU A 145 1.43 -24.91 -12.95
CA GLU A 145 1.89 -25.88 -13.94
C GLU A 145 3.13 -26.63 -13.45
N GLU A 146 3.96 -25.99 -12.62
CA GLU A 146 5.19 -26.55 -12.04
C GLU A 146 4.94 -27.38 -10.76
N GLY A 147 3.85 -27.12 -10.03
CA GLY A 147 3.50 -27.85 -8.81
C GLY A 147 1.99 -27.88 -8.52
N THR A 148 1.45 -29.06 -8.21
CA THR A 148 0.01 -29.25 -7.94
C THR A 148 -0.30 -29.20 -6.44
N VAL A 149 -0.54 -27.99 -5.92
CA VAL A 149 -1.11 -27.79 -4.57
C VAL A 149 -2.50 -27.18 -4.69
N ASN A 150 -3.55 -27.88 -4.25
CA ASN A 150 -4.95 -27.46 -4.40
C ASN A 150 -5.25 -26.08 -3.76
N GLU A 151 -4.53 -25.70 -2.70
CA GLU A 151 -4.70 -24.39 -2.06
C GLU A 151 -4.29 -23.23 -2.99
N PHE A 152 -3.26 -23.40 -3.80
CA PHE A 152 -2.79 -22.38 -4.75
C PHE A 152 -3.82 -22.11 -5.85
N GLN A 153 -4.56 -23.13 -6.26
CA GLN A 153 -5.62 -22.97 -7.26
C GLN A 153 -6.74 -22.04 -6.73
N ARG A 154 -7.08 -22.15 -5.44
CA ARG A 154 -8.10 -21.29 -4.82
C ARG A 154 -7.67 -19.82 -4.77
N ASP A 155 -6.41 -19.55 -4.41
CA ASP A 155 -5.89 -18.18 -4.37
C ASP A 155 -5.86 -17.57 -5.78
N ARG A 156 -5.46 -18.34 -6.79
CA ARG A 156 -5.54 -17.90 -8.19
C ARG A 156 -6.98 -17.60 -8.61
N GLU A 157 -7.95 -18.41 -8.23
CA GLU A 157 -9.36 -18.16 -8.54
C GLU A 157 -9.87 -16.84 -7.94
N ILE A 158 -9.42 -16.49 -6.72
CA ILE A 158 -9.72 -15.18 -6.12
C ILE A 158 -9.15 -14.05 -6.96
N VAL A 159 -7.92 -14.18 -7.47
CA VAL A 159 -7.29 -13.20 -8.37
C VAL A 159 -8.09 -13.05 -9.67
N VAL A 160 -8.47 -14.16 -10.31
CA VAL A 160 -9.26 -14.16 -11.55
C VAL A 160 -10.63 -13.50 -11.35
N SER A 161 -11.28 -13.78 -10.22
CA SER A 161 -12.58 -13.21 -9.86
C SER A 161 -12.50 -11.69 -9.68
N ASN A 162 -11.51 -11.20 -8.91
CA ASN A 162 -11.27 -9.77 -8.71
C ASN A 162 -10.88 -9.07 -10.02
N LEU A 163 -10.00 -9.69 -10.84
CA LEU A 163 -9.62 -9.17 -12.14
C LEU A 163 -10.84 -8.92 -13.03
N THR A 164 -11.74 -9.92 -13.10
CA THR A 164 -12.99 -9.82 -13.86
C THR A 164 -13.89 -8.71 -13.33
N GLN A 165 -13.98 -8.57 -12.01
CA GLN A 165 -14.74 -7.50 -11.37
C GLN A 165 -14.17 -6.12 -11.72
N TYR A 166 -12.86 -5.94 -11.64
CA TYR A 166 -12.21 -4.64 -11.87
C TYR A 166 -12.31 -4.22 -13.33
N GLN A 167 -12.17 -5.18 -14.26
CA GLN A 167 -12.40 -4.93 -15.69
C GLN A 167 -13.81 -4.44 -15.98
N LYS A 168 -14.84 -5.07 -15.40
CA LYS A 168 -16.23 -4.62 -15.53
C LYS A 168 -16.45 -3.23 -14.91
N GLU A 169 -15.80 -2.96 -13.78
CA GLU A 169 -15.94 -1.68 -13.08
C GLU A 169 -15.39 -0.50 -13.90
N ILE A 170 -14.40 -0.70 -14.78
CA ILE A 170 -13.91 0.33 -15.72
C ILE A 170 -15.07 0.88 -16.55
N GLU A 171 -15.84 0.01 -17.21
CA GLU A 171 -16.96 0.42 -18.06
C GLU A 171 -18.06 1.12 -17.24
N LEU A 172 -18.33 0.62 -16.03
CA LEU A 172 -19.32 1.22 -15.13
C LEU A 172 -18.91 2.63 -14.69
N ILE A 173 -17.64 2.85 -14.39
CA ILE A 173 -17.10 4.18 -14.05
C ILE A 173 -17.18 5.11 -15.26
N GLU A 174 -16.73 4.67 -16.43
CA GLU A 174 -16.76 5.48 -17.64
C GLU A 174 -18.19 5.89 -18.03
N ASN A 175 -19.15 4.98 -17.89
CA ASN A 175 -20.56 5.27 -18.12
C ASN A 175 -21.11 6.26 -17.08
N ALA A 176 -20.78 6.08 -15.81
CA ALA A 176 -21.17 7.01 -14.75
C ALA A 176 -20.61 8.42 -15.01
N GLN A 177 -19.33 8.54 -15.41
CA GLN A 177 -18.68 9.80 -15.75
C GLN A 177 -19.21 10.49 -17.01
N LYS A 178 -20.02 9.78 -17.81
CA LYS A 178 -20.72 10.33 -18.98
C LYS A 178 -22.18 10.67 -18.68
N SER A 179 -22.67 10.38 -17.47
CA SER A 179 -24.03 10.72 -17.06
C SER A 179 -24.14 12.17 -16.55
N GLY A 180 -25.35 12.65 -16.29
CA GLY A 180 -25.60 14.01 -15.82
C GLY A 180 -25.57 15.08 -16.90
N THR A 181 -25.74 16.33 -16.48
CA THR A 181 -25.68 17.54 -17.32
C THR A 181 -24.23 17.89 -17.72
N PRO A 182 -24.00 18.66 -18.80
CA PRO A 182 -22.66 19.14 -19.15
C PRO A 182 -21.95 19.87 -18.01
N GLU A 183 -22.67 20.66 -17.22
CA GLU A 183 -22.18 21.39 -16.05
C GLU A 183 -21.69 20.44 -14.96
N GLU A 184 -22.48 19.42 -14.62
CA GLU A 184 -22.12 18.39 -13.65
C GLU A 184 -20.89 17.60 -14.12
N ARG A 185 -20.84 17.23 -15.41
CA ARG A 185 -19.69 16.53 -15.99
C ARG A 185 -18.42 17.38 -15.94
N ALA A 186 -18.51 18.69 -16.20
CA ALA A 186 -17.37 19.60 -16.09
C ALA A 186 -16.87 19.71 -14.64
N SER A 187 -17.78 19.72 -13.65
CA SER A 187 -17.45 19.67 -12.23
C SER A 187 -16.74 18.35 -11.85
N VAL A 188 -17.25 17.22 -12.32
CA VAL A 188 -16.61 15.90 -12.12
C VAL A 188 -15.20 15.87 -12.69
N LEU A 189 -14.99 16.41 -13.89
CA LEU A 189 -13.66 16.50 -14.51
C LEU A 189 -12.68 17.35 -13.66
N ALA A 190 -13.16 18.42 -13.02
CA ALA A 190 -12.35 19.24 -12.12
C ALA A 190 -11.93 18.45 -10.87
N THR A 191 -12.86 17.70 -10.27
CA THR A 191 -12.57 16.78 -9.15
C THR A 191 -11.53 15.75 -9.54
N LEU A 192 -11.65 15.12 -10.72
CA LEU A 192 -10.68 14.15 -11.21
C LEU A 192 -9.29 14.79 -11.45
N ALA A 193 -9.23 16.02 -11.97
CA ALA A 193 -7.96 16.74 -12.14
C ALA A 193 -7.28 17.03 -10.79
N ASN A 194 -8.05 17.51 -9.81
CA ASN A 194 -7.56 17.77 -8.46
C ASN A 194 -7.03 16.50 -7.79
N ALA A 195 -7.69 15.36 -7.99
CA ALA A 195 -7.19 14.08 -7.51
C ALA A 195 -5.82 13.74 -8.14
N GLN A 196 -5.62 13.98 -9.44
CA GLN A 196 -4.30 13.78 -10.07
C GLN A 196 -3.23 14.74 -9.53
N PHE A 197 -3.59 15.99 -9.22
CA PHE A 197 -2.68 16.92 -8.57
C PHE A 197 -2.27 16.46 -7.17
N ALA A 198 -3.22 15.91 -6.41
CA ALA A 198 -2.93 15.34 -5.09
C ALA A 198 -1.97 14.14 -5.19
N VAL A 199 -2.15 13.24 -6.16
CA VAL A 199 -1.21 12.12 -6.38
C VAL A 199 0.19 12.66 -6.71
N TYR A 200 0.30 13.68 -7.57
CA TYR A 200 1.61 14.29 -7.84
C TYR A 200 2.23 14.87 -6.57
N GLN A 201 1.48 15.66 -5.82
CA GLN A 201 1.96 16.31 -4.61
C GLN A 201 2.42 15.27 -3.57
N ALA A 202 1.65 14.19 -3.39
CA ALA A 202 2.02 13.12 -2.50
C ALA A 202 3.33 12.45 -2.96
N HIS A 203 3.41 11.96 -4.20
CA HIS A 203 4.48 11.06 -4.63
C HIS A 203 5.75 11.73 -5.18
N PHE A 204 5.70 13.01 -5.55
CA PHE A 204 6.82 13.68 -6.25
C PHE A 204 7.35 14.90 -5.50
N ALA A 205 6.52 15.63 -4.76
CA ALA A 205 6.97 16.83 -4.07
C ALA A 205 7.92 16.47 -2.91
N GLY A 206 9.11 17.09 -2.89
CA GLY A 206 10.12 16.87 -1.85
C GLY A 206 10.93 15.57 -1.98
N GLU A 207 10.57 14.67 -2.90
CA GLU A 207 11.26 13.39 -3.05
C GLU A 207 12.48 13.50 -3.98
N PRO A 208 13.56 12.73 -3.80
CA PRO A 208 14.67 12.69 -4.77
C PRO A 208 14.21 12.18 -6.15
N ARG A 209 14.68 12.78 -7.25
CA ARG A 209 14.28 12.36 -8.61
C ARG A 209 14.57 10.88 -8.91
N VAL A 210 15.66 10.37 -8.35
CA VAL A 210 16.13 9.00 -8.56
C VAL A 210 15.17 7.94 -7.98
N SER A 211 14.49 8.23 -6.87
CA SER A 211 13.54 7.30 -6.21
C SER A 211 12.11 7.38 -6.75
N ARG A 212 11.79 8.40 -7.55
CA ARG A 212 10.45 8.61 -8.13
C ARG A 212 10.20 7.66 -9.31
N ARG A 213 9.03 7.03 -9.34
CA ARG A 213 8.63 6.13 -10.43
C ARG A 213 8.20 6.91 -11.68
N PRO A 214 8.91 6.79 -12.83
CA PRO A 214 8.54 7.51 -14.06
C PRO A 214 7.15 7.11 -14.59
N ALA A 215 6.78 5.83 -14.45
CA ALA A 215 5.50 5.31 -14.92
C ALA A 215 4.30 5.93 -14.21
N LEU A 216 4.40 6.20 -12.91
CA LEU A 216 3.34 6.90 -12.17
C LEU A 216 3.14 8.33 -12.70
N LEU A 217 4.22 9.06 -13.01
CA LEU A 217 4.09 10.41 -13.56
C LEU A 217 3.51 10.40 -14.98
N MET A 218 3.88 9.40 -15.80
CA MET A 218 3.26 9.18 -17.10
C MET A 218 1.74 8.95 -16.98
N ARG A 219 1.30 8.14 -16.01
CA ARG A 219 -0.12 7.89 -15.74
C ARG A 219 -0.86 9.17 -15.36
N ILE A 220 -0.28 9.99 -14.47
CA ILE A 220 -0.82 11.29 -14.07
C ILE A 220 -0.96 12.21 -15.28
N ILE A 221 0.09 12.35 -16.09
CA ILE A 221 0.10 13.18 -17.31
C ILE A 221 -0.96 12.68 -18.29
N GLY A 222 -1.03 11.37 -18.55
CA GLY A 222 -2.03 10.79 -19.45
C GLY A 222 -3.46 11.04 -18.99
N SER A 223 -3.72 10.93 -17.69
CA SER A 223 -5.03 11.21 -17.09
C SER A 223 -5.41 12.69 -17.25
N LEU A 224 -4.48 13.61 -16.94
CA LEU A 224 -4.69 15.04 -17.10
C LEU A 224 -4.93 15.44 -18.56
N LYS A 225 -4.22 14.84 -19.52
CA LYS A 225 -4.46 15.06 -20.96
C LYS A 225 -5.88 14.66 -21.37
N LYS A 226 -6.35 13.48 -20.96
CA LYS A 226 -7.71 13.02 -21.24
C LYS A 226 -8.77 13.91 -20.59
N ILE A 227 -8.54 14.34 -19.35
CA ILE A 227 -9.45 15.27 -18.64
C ILE A 227 -9.52 16.60 -19.38
N ARG A 228 -8.37 17.16 -19.74
CA ARG A 228 -8.26 18.41 -20.49
C ARG A 228 -8.99 18.32 -21.83
N GLU A 229 -8.76 17.25 -22.60
CA GLU A 229 -9.42 17.02 -23.88
C GLU A 229 -10.94 17.06 -23.74
N ARG A 230 -11.50 16.39 -22.72
CA ARG A 230 -12.94 16.41 -22.45
C ARG A 230 -13.44 17.80 -22.03
N MET A 231 -12.69 18.54 -21.21
CA MET A 231 -13.05 19.91 -20.81
C MET A 231 -13.05 20.88 -22.00
N VAL A 232 -12.08 20.74 -22.91
CA VAL A 232 -11.99 21.52 -24.16
C VAL A 232 -13.16 21.18 -25.08
N ALA A 233 -13.49 19.90 -25.25
CA ALA A 233 -14.64 19.48 -26.05
C ALA A 233 -15.97 20.09 -25.55
N PHE A 234 -16.15 20.23 -24.23
CA PHE A 234 -17.31 20.94 -23.69
C PHE A 234 -17.32 22.42 -24.06
N LYS A 235 -16.17 23.10 -23.94
CA LYS A 235 -16.03 24.51 -24.31
C LYS A 235 -16.33 24.73 -25.80
N GLU A 236 -15.78 23.88 -26.67
CA GLU A 236 -16.02 23.94 -28.13
C GLU A 236 -17.46 23.57 -28.49
N GLY A 237 -18.10 22.72 -27.69
CA GLY A 237 -19.53 22.39 -27.81
C GLY A 237 -20.50 23.45 -27.30
N GLY A 238 -20.01 24.65 -26.94
CA GLY A 238 -20.84 25.78 -26.51
C GLY A 238 -21.07 25.90 -25.01
N LEU A 239 -20.38 25.10 -24.18
CA LEU A 239 -20.47 25.22 -22.72
C LEU A 239 -19.66 26.44 -22.23
N GLU A 240 -20.34 27.56 -21.99
CA GLU A 240 -19.74 28.80 -21.52
C GLU A 240 -19.65 28.86 -19.98
N LEU A 241 -18.77 28.03 -19.40
CA LEU A 241 -18.49 28.05 -17.97
C LEU A 241 -17.10 28.64 -17.69
N GLU A 242 -17.07 29.76 -16.95
CA GLU A 242 -15.82 30.44 -16.58
C GLU A 242 -14.88 29.51 -15.80
N PHE A 243 -15.43 28.73 -14.86
CA PHE A 243 -14.63 27.78 -14.08
C PHE A 243 -14.01 26.69 -14.96
N ASN A 244 -14.72 26.20 -15.99
CA ASN A 244 -14.17 25.20 -16.91
C ASN A 244 -12.98 25.76 -17.67
N THR A 245 -13.08 27.01 -18.15
CA THR A 245 -11.97 27.69 -18.83
C THR A 245 -10.76 27.88 -17.91
N LYS A 246 -10.98 28.28 -16.65
CA LYS A 246 -9.90 28.40 -15.65
C LYS A 246 -9.25 27.04 -15.35
N ASN A 247 -10.05 25.99 -15.22
CA ASN A 247 -9.54 24.64 -14.95
C ASN A 247 -8.67 24.12 -16.11
N ILE A 248 -9.07 24.34 -17.36
CA ILE A 248 -8.25 24.01 -18.53
C ILE A 248 -6.87 24.68 -18.44
N ALA A 249 -6.83 25.99 -18.13
CA ALA A 249 -5.58 26.73 -18.02
C ALA A 249 -4.68 26.22 -16.87
N VAL A 250 -5.27 25.84 -15.73
CA VAL A 250 -4.53 25.22 -14.63
C VAL A 250 -3.94 23.87 -15.05
N ILE A 251 -4.73 23.04 -15.74
CA ILE A 251 -4.26 21.73 -16.23
C ILE A 251 -3.13 21.91 -17.24
N ASP A 252 -3.23 22.89 -18.14
CA ASP A 252 -2.17 23.23 -19.11
C ASP A 252 -0.85 23.58 -18.43
N GLY A 253 -0.88 24.49 -17.45
CA GLY A 253 0.32 24.86 -16.71
C GLY A 253 0.92 23.68 -15.92
N ARG A 254 0.09 22.78 -15.37
CA ARG A 254 0.57 21.59 -14.66
C ARG A 254 1.15 20.54 -15.61
N LEU A 255 0.54 20.33 -16.78
CA LEU A 255 1.05 19.41 -17.79
C LEU A 255 2.46 19.80 -18.24
N GLU A 256 2.71 21.08 -18.52
CA GLU A 256 4.04 21.58 -18.90
C GLU A 256 5.09 21.25 -17.82
N VAL A 257 4.78 21.54 -16.55
CA VAL A 257 5.67 21.26 -15.42
C VAL A 257 5.93 19.76 -15.28
N TYR A 258 4.88 18.93 -15.37
CA TYR A 258 4.99 17.49 -15.15
C TYR A 258 5.73 16.78 -16.29
N GLU A 259 5.52 17.19 -17.54
CA GLU A 259 6.25 16.65 -18.69
C GLU A 259 7.74 16.98 -18.63
N LYS A 260 8.08 18.22 -18.25
CA LYS A 260 9.47 18.62 -18.02
C LYS A 260 10.09 17.79 -16.90
N GLU A 261 9.39 17.64 -15.78
CA GLU A 261 9.89 16.87 -14.64
C GLU A 261 10.06 15.39 -14.97
N LEU A 262 9.16 14.79 -15.77
CA LEU A 262 9.31 13.44 -16.28
C LEU A 262 10.61 13.28 -17.09
N GLY A 263 10.93 14.27 -17.93
CA GLY A 263 12.20 14.31 -18.66
C GLY A 263 13.40 14.32 -17.73
N GLU A 264 13.38 15.16 -16.69
CA GLU A 264 14.48 15.25 -15.72
C GLU A 264 14.63 13.98 -14.87
N ILE A 265 13.54 13.38 -14.42
CA ILE A 265 13.55 12.09 -13.71
C ILE A 265 14.18 11.01 -14.59
N ARG A 266 13.77 10.91 -15.86
CA ARG A 266 14.33 9.93 -16.79
C ARG A 266 15.83 10.12 -17.00
N LYS A 267 16.28 11.37 -17.20
CA LYS A 267 17.71 11.68 -17.33
C LYS A 267 18.51 11.21 -16.12
N VAL A 268 18.09 11.62 -14.93
CA VAL A 268 18.78 11.26 -13.67
C VAL A 268 18.84 9.74 -13.51
N ARG A 269 17.73 9.03 -13.74
CA ARG A 269 17.70 7.57 -13.60
C ARG A 269 18.52 6.85 -14.67
N GLN A 270 18.52 7.32 -15.91
CA GLN A 270 19.35 6.76 -16.99
C GLN A 270 20.84 6.91 -16.70
N SER A 271 21.26 7.97 -16.00
CA SER A 271 22.64 8.20 -15.61
C SER A 271 23.04 7.60 -14.26
N SER A 272 22.09 7.07 -13.48
CA SER A 272 22.34 6.47 -12.17
C SER A 272 22.60 4.97 -12.32
N GLN A 273 23.50 4.41 -11.51
CA GLN A 273 23.68 2.96 -11.49
C GLN A 273 22.45 2.31 -10.84
N MET A 274 22.10 1.09 -11.27
CA MET A 274 20.93 0.39 -10.74
C MET A 274 21.04 0.21 -9.22
N ALA A 275 22.22 -0.16 -8.72
CA ALA A 275 22.50 -0.31 -7.29
C ALA A 275 22.26 1.00 -6.50
N ASP A 276 22.62 2.16 -7.07
CA ASP A 276 22.36 3.46 -6.44
C ASP A 276 20.85 3.74 -6.35
N ILE A 277 20.11 3.41 -7.42
CA ILE A 277 18.65 3.55 -7.43
C ILE A 277 18.02 2.64 -6.37
N MET A 278 18.45 1.37 -6.26
CA MET A 278 17.98 0.43 -5.24
C MET A 278 18.27 0.95 -3.82
N GLY A 279 19.46 1.52 -3.60
CA GLY A 279 19.83 2.13 -2.31
C GLY A 279 18.94 3.33 -1.95
N GLU A 280 18.68 4.22 -2.92
CA GLU A 280 17.81 5.39 -2.73
C GLU A 280 16.35 5.00 -2.49
N LEU A 281 15.87 3.92 -3.10
CA LEU A 281 14.55 3.36 -2.82
C LEU A 281 14.47 2.81 -1.39
N GLY A 282 15.51 2.14 -0.89
CA GLY A 282 15.59 1.69 0.50
C GLY A 282 15.58 2.87 1.48
N GLY A 283 16.35 3.92 1.18
CA GLY A 283 16.34 5.16 1.97
C GLY A 283 14.96 5.85 1.97
N ALA A 284 14.26 5.86 0.83
CA ALA A 284 12.90 6.40 0.74
C ALA A 284 11.90 5.57 1.56
N ALA A 285 12.01 4.24 1.56
CA ALA A 285 11.16 3.38 2.38
C ALA A 285 11.35 3.64 3.88
N ASN A 286 12.61 3.76 4.33
CA ASN A 286 12.92 4.04 5.74
C ASN A 286 12.28 5.35 6.21
N LYS A 287 12.27 6.41 5.39
CA LYS A 287 11.57 7.66 5.72
C LYS A 287 10.06 7.47 5.93
N LEU A 288 9.43 6.56 5.17
CA LEU A 288 8.01 6.24 5.35
C LEU A 288 7.78 5.43 6.62
N PHE A 289 8.69 4.51 6.97
CA PHE A 289 8.64 3.80 8.25
C PHE A 289 8.76 4.77 9.42
N ASP A 290 9.65 5.75 9.34
CA ASP A 290 9.81 6.80 10.35
C ASP A 290 8.54 7.64 10.46
N THR A 291 8.00 8.09 9.32
CA THR A 291 6.73 8.85 9.27
C THR A 291 5.60 8.06 9.91
N TYR A 292 5.51 6.75 9.65
CA TYR A 292 4.52 5.89 10.28
C TYR A 292 4.70 5.84 11.81
N ARG A 293 5.93 5.59 12.28
CA ARG A 293 6.23 5.53 13.72
C ARG A 293 5.88 6.84 14.41
N GLU A 294 6.24 7.98 13.84
CA GLU A 294 5.96 9.29 14.43
C GLU A 294 4.46 9.63 14.47
N ASN A 295 3.69 9.18 13.48
CA ASN A 295 2.31 9.61 13.29
C ASN A 295 1.25 8.62 13.76
N PHE A 296 1.58 7.34 13.89
CA PHE A 296 0.62 6.26 14.13
C PHE A 296 1.01 5.36 15.30
N ALA A 297 2.31 5.10 15.50
CA ALA A 297 2.73 4.28 16.63
C ALA A 297 2.29 4.94 17.93
N ASP A 298 1.73 4.12 18.82
CA ASP A 298 1.22 4.55 20.12
C ASP A 298 0.13 5.63 20.06
N LYS A 299 -0.62 5.75 18.95
CA LYS A 299 -1.75 6.68 18.86
C LYS A 299 -3.07 5.94 18.73
N ALA A 300 -4.14 6.53 19.25
CA ALA A 300 -5.46 5.93 19.14
C ALA A 300 -5.93 5.97 17.68
N ARG A 301 -6.31 4.82 17.13
CA ARG A 301 -6.78 4.66 15.73
C ARG A 301 -7.89 5.64 15.32
N ALA A 302 -8.70 6.05 16.28
CA ALA A 302 -9.74 7.05 16.07
C ALA A 302 -9.22 8.47 15.77
N GLN A 303 -8.01 8.79 16.21
CA GLN A 303 -7.45 10.14 16.23
C GLN A 303 -6.32 10.35 15.22
N VAL A 304 -5.79 9.27 14.64
CA VAL A 304 -4.71 9.36 13.63
C VAL A 304 -5.23 9.80 12.28
N ASP A 305 -4.35 10.34 11.44
CA ASP A 305 -4.70 10.81 10.10
C ASP A 305 -4.78 9.63 9.11
N VAL A 306 -6.00 9.30 8.68
CA VAL A 306 -6.23 8.18 7.76
C VAL A 306 -5.73 8.48 6.35
N GLU A 307 -5.74 9.76 5.94
CA GLU A 307 -5.26 10.17 4.63
C GLU A 307 -3.73 10.05 4.56
N LEU A 308 -3.04 10.48 5.63
CA LEU A 308 -1.60 10.28 5.74
C LEU A 308 -1.22 8.79 5.69
N LEU A 309 -1.96 7.91 6.39
CA LEU A 309 -1.69 6.47 6.35
C LEU A 309 -1.91 5.89 4.94
N GLY A 310 -2.99 6.29 4.27
CA GLY A 310 -3.26 5.90 2.89
C GLY A 310 -2.13 6.33 1.95
N ASN A 311 -1.61 7.55 2.11
CA ASN A 311 -0.48 8.08 1.35
C ASN A 311 0.81 7.29 1.63
N ILE A 312 1.06 6.87 2.88
CA ILE A 312 2.19 5.99 3.22
C ILE A 312 2.06 4.66 2.48
N CYS A 313 0.90 4.00 2.53
CA CYS A 313 0.65 2.75 1.82
C CYS A 313 0.86 2.89 0.30
N ASP A 314 0.32 3.96 -0.29
CA ASP A 314 0.49 4.21 -1.73
C ASP A 314 1.96 4.44 -2.10
N LYS A 315 2.68 5.30 -1.36
CA LYS A 315 4.11 5.56 -1.62
C LYS A 315 4.96 4.31 -1.48
N LEU A 316 4.75 3.56 -0.41
CA LEU A 316 5.50 2.33 -0.15
C LEU A 316 5.18 1.26 -1.20
N GLY A 317 3.93 1.19 -1.69
CA GLY A 317 3.54 0.37 -2.82
C GLY A 317 4.27 0.73 -4.13
N GLU A 318 4.48 2.02 -4.40
CA GLU A 318 5.27 2.45 -5.57
C GLU A 318 6.76 2.16 -5.41
N ILE A 319 7.31 2.21 -4.19
CA ILE A 319 8.70 1.79 -3.92
C ILE A 319 8.84 0.28 -4.13
N ARG A 320 7.94 -0.52 -3.53
CA ARG A 320 7.93 -1.98 -3.65
C ARG A 320 7.89 -2.43 -5.11
N ARG A 321 7.01 -1.80 -5.91
CA ARG A 321 6.91 -2.11 -7.34
C ARG A 321 8.22 -1.87 -8.06
N GLN A 322 8.86 -0.73 -7.82
CA GLN A 322 10.13 -0.41 -8.46
C GLN A 322 11.24 -1.38 -8.05
N MET A 323 11.33 -1.73 -6.76
CA MET A 323 12.29 -2.73 -6.28
C MET A 323 12.05 -4.11 -6.91
N SER A 324 10.79 -4.53 -7.02
CA SER A 324 10.41 -5.81 -7.65
C SER A 324 10.73 -5.83 -9.14
N ASP A 325 10.46 -4.74 -9.87
CA ASP A 325 10.81 -4.63 -11.29
C ASP A 325 12.35 -4.69 -11.49
N MET A 326 13.13 -4.11 -10.58
CA MET A 326 14.58 -4.16 -10.62
C MET A 326 15.15 -5.54 -10.25
N SER A 327 14.58 -6.24 -9.26
CA SER A 327 14.99 -7.62 -8.92
C SER A 327 14.84 -8.59 -10.09
N ARG A 328 13.93 -8.31 -11.04
CA ARG A 328 13.78 -9.10 -12.26
C ARG A 328 14.86 -8.80 -13.31
N ALA A 329 15.46 -7.60 -13.24
CA ALA A 329 16.45 -7.14 -14.21
C ALA A 329 17.89 -7.46 -13.78
N GLU A 330 18.16 -7.40 -12.47
CA GLU A 330 19.50 -7.61 -11.91
C GLU A 330 19.40 -8.26 -10.53
N ASP A 331 20.18 -9.32 -10.33
CA ASP A 331 20.27 -9.97 -9.02
C ASP A 331 21.09 -9.09 -8.06
N ASN A 332 20.47 -8.72 -6.94
CA ASN A 332 21.07 -7.88 -5.93
C ASN A 332 20.52 -8.29 -4.57
N GLU A 333 21.35 -8.98 -3.79
CA GLU A 333 20.96 -9.52 -2.48
C GLU A 333 20.44 -8.43 -1.54
N MET A 334 21.05 -7.24 -1.55
CA MET A 334 20.60 -6.13 -0.71
C MET A 334 19.21 -5.63 -1.12
N ASN A 335 18.94 -5.53 -2.42
CA ASN A 335 17.62 -5.17 -2.92
C ASN A 335 16.57 -6.24 -2.60
N ALA A 336 16.92 -7.53 -2.69
CA ALA A 336 16.04 -8.62 -2.30
C ALA A 336 15.63 -8.50 -0.82
N LYS A 337 16.61 -8.31 0.08
CA LYS A 337 16.33 -8.09 1.52
C LYS A 337 15.49 -6.84 1.77
N ASN A 338 15.79 -5.74 1.09
CA ASN A 338 15.02 -4.50 1.22
C ASN A 338 13.58 -4.67 0.71
N LEU A 339 13.38 -5.40 -0.40
CA LEU A 339 12.07 -5.68 -0.97
C LEU A 339 11.22 -6.51 -0.01
N ASP A 340 11.81 -7.50 0.68
CA ASP A 340 11.12 -8.29 1.70
C ASP A 340 10.63 -7.40 2.84
N VAL A 341 11.52 -6.59 3.42
CA VAL A 341 11.18 -5.65 4.51
C VAL A 341 10.09 -4.66 4.07
N VAL A 342 10.24 -4.08 2.87
CA VAL A 342 9.23 -3.16 2.30
C VAL A 342 7.88 -3.85 2.13
N THR A 343 7.88 -5.11 1.70
CA THR A 343 6.65 -5.89 1.51
C THR A 343 5.98 -6.19 2.85
N GLU A 344 6.73 -6.66 3.85
CA GLU A 344 6.23 -6.94 5.20
C GLU A 344 5.64 -5.68 5.86
N GLN A 345 6.38 -4.56 5.82
CA GLN A 345 5.92 -3.29 6.38
C GLN A 345 4.67 -2.77 5.66
N LEU A 346 4.61 -2.90 4.33
CA LEU A 346 3.42 -2.50 3.58
C LEU A 346 2.19 -3.34 3.98
N VAL A 347 2.31 -4.67 4.09
CA VAL A 347 1.21 -5.54 4.55
C VAL A 347 0.71 -5.10 5.93
N MET A 348 1.62 -4.77 6.85
CA MET A 348 1.28 -4.28 8.18
C MET A 348 0.56 -2.92 8.13
N PHE A 349 1.02 -1.97 7.31
CA PHE A 349 0.39 -0.65 7.16
C PHE A 349 -0.98 -0.74 6.51
N GLU A 350 -1.18 -1.66 5.55
CA GLU A 350 -2.49 -1.91 4.96
C GLU A 350 -3.49 -2.42 5.99
N SER A 351 -3.05 -3.37 6.83
CA SER A 351 -3.87 -3.89 7.92
C SER A 351 -4.20 -2.80 8.96
N GLU A 352 -3.24 -1.92 9.26
CA GLU A 352 -3.50 -0.78 10.14
C GLU A 352 -4.46 0.23 9.51
N TYR A 353 -4.37 0.46 8.19
CA TYR A 353 -5.30 1.34 7.48
C TYR A 353 -6.74 0.85 7.64
N GLU A 354 -6.98 -0.44 7.40
CA GLU A 354 -8.31 -1.04 7.59
C GLU A 354 -8.81 -0.90 9.04
N ALA A 355 -7.93 -1.16 10.02
CA ALA A 355 -8.27 -1.02 11.43
C ALA A 355 -8.59 0.44 11.82
N VAL A 356 -7.87 1.41 11.26
CA VAL A 356 -8.10 2.85 11.45
C VAL A 356 -9.44 3.26 10.85
N VAL A 357 -9.73 2.84 9.61
CA VAL A 357 -11.02 3.10 8.96
C VAL A 357 -12.18 2.52 9.79
N ALA A 358 -12.05 1.27 10.24
CA ALA A 358 -13.06 0.61 11.06
C ALA A 358 -13.29 1.34 12.39
N ALA A 359 -12.21 1.71 13.10
CA ALA A 359 -12.29 2.43 14.37
C ALA A 359 -12.97 3.81 14.21
N LYS A 360 -12.66 4.54 13.13
CA LYS A 360 -13.29 5.83 12.83
C LYS A 360 -14.79 5.69 12.50
N ALA A 361 -15.16 4.66 11.74
CA ALA A 361 -16.57 4.38 11.44
C ALA A 361 -17.38 4.05 12.71
N GLN A 362 -16.81 3.26 13.63
CA GLN A 362 -17.45 2.94 14.91
C GLN A 362 -17.63 4.18 15.79
N ASN A 363 -16.64 5.07 15.85
CA ASN A 363 -16.76 6.32 16.61
C ASN A 363 -17.80 7.28 16.02
N ALA A 364 -17.89 7.37 14.69
CA ALA A 364 -18.94 8.14 14.04
C ALA A 364 -20.32 7.62 14.47
N ASN A 365 -20.57 6.31 14.39
CA ASN A 365 -21.85 5.71 14.78
C ASN A 365 -22.14 5.82 16.29
N GLY A 366 -21.12 5.74 17.14
CA GLY A 366 -21.24 5.89 18.60
C GLY A 366 -21.56 7.32 19.06
N GLN A 367 -21.25 8.35 18.26
CA GLN A 367 -21.59 9.75 18.55
C GLN A 367 -23.07 10.05 18.30
N TRP A 368 -23.72 9.41 17.32
CA TRP A 368 -25.17 9.57 17.08
C TRP A 368 -26.03 8.92 18.17
N ALA A 369 -25.53 7.87 18.83
CA ALA A 369 -26.22 7.21 19.95
C ALA A 369 -26.17 8.01 21.27
N LYS A 370 -25.42 9.12 21.32
CA LYS A 370 -25.26 9.99 22.51
C LYS A 370 -25.89 11.38 22.36
N ALA A 371 -26.66 11.64 21.30
CA ALA A 371 -27.45 12.87 21.23
C ALA A 371 -28.62 12.77 22.25
N PRO A 372 -28.73 13.66 23.24
CA PRO A 372 -29.85 13.65 24.17
C PRO A 372 -31.15 13.98 23.43
N GLN A 373 -32.23 13.28 23.79
CA GLN A 373 -33.60 13.73 23.53
C GLN A 373 -33.91 14.98 24.35
#